data_AF-A0ABD0Q467-F1
#
_entry.id   AF-A0ABD0Q467-F1
#
_cell.length_a   1.000
_cell.length_b   1.000
_cell.length_c   1.000
_cell.angle_alpha   90.00
_cell.angle_beta   90.00
_cell.angle_gamma   90.00
#
_symmetry.space_group_name_H-M   'P 1'
#
loop_
_entity.id
_entity.type
_entity.pdbx_description
1 polymer ?
#
loop_
_entity_poly.entity_id
_entity_poly.type
_entity_poly.pdbx_seq_one_letter_code
_entity_poly.pdbx_strand_id
1 'polypeptide(L)' 'GGGSSASSRGEMSLAEVQCHLDREGASDLVIDLIMNATSDRIFQESILLAIALLEGGNPVIQ' A
#
# COMPACT_ATOMS: atom_id res chain seq x y z
N GLY A 1 -9.38 -22.76 -8.51
CA GLY A 1 -7.98 -23.17 -8.28
C GLY A 1 -7.10 -22.05 -8.77
N GLY A 2 -6.37 -21.40 -7.86
CA GLY A 2 -5.45 -20.32 -8.19
C GLY A 2 -4.23 -20.87 -8.92
N GLY A 3 -3.99 -20.37 -10.13
CA GLY A 3 -2.86 -20.76 -10.96
C GLY A 3 -1.61 -20.01 -10.52
N SER A 4 -0.60 -20.77 -10.11
CA SER A 4 0.78 -20.31 -9.99
C SER A 4 1.44 -20.27 -11.37
N SER A 5 2.09 -19.16 -11.72
CA SER A 5 3.15 -19.16 -12.73
C SER A 5 4.18 -18.11 -12.36
N ALA A 6 5.30 -18.58 -11.82
CA ALA A 6 6.48 -17.78 -11.55
C ALA A 6 7.21 -17.42 -12.86
N SER A 7 7.96 -16.31 -12.77
CA SER A 7 9.04 -15.83 -13.64
C SER A 7 8.69 -14.92 -14.81
N SER A 8 8.75 -13.62 -14.54
CA SER A 8 9.53 -12.68 -15.34
C SER A 8 10.16 -11.66 -14.41
N ARG A 9 11.39 -11.24 -14.67
CA ARG A 9 12.01 -10.04 -14.09
C ARG A 9 11.36 -8.78 -14.68
N GLY A 10 10.02 -8.78 -14.73
CA GLY A 10 9.15 -7.89 -15.47
C GLY A 10 8.05 -7.42 -14.54
N GLU A 11 7.94 -6.10 -14.44
CA GLU A 11 6.81 -5.30 -13.96
C GLU A 11 5.83 -6.04 -13.03
N MET A 12 6.01 -5.91 -11.71
CA MET A 12 5.00 -6.31 -10.74
C MET A 12 3.68 -5.56 -11.03
N SER A 13 2.55 -6.26 -10.93
CA SER A 13 1.24 -5.62 -11.05
C SER A 13 1.04 -4.63 -9.89
N LEU A 14 0.24 -3.57 -10.07
CA LEU A 14 -0.07 -2.61 -9.00
C LEU A 14 -0.52 -3.30 -7.70
N ALA A 15 -1.43 -4.27 -7.81
CA ALA A 15 -1.92 -5.04 -6.66
C ALA A 15 -0.81 -5.86 -5.98
N GLU A 16 0.17 -6.37 -6.72
CA GLU A 16 1.30 -7.11 -6.15
C GLU A 16 2.25 -6.18 -5.40
N VAL A 17 2.51 -4.99 -5.94
CA VAL A 17 3.31 -3.95 -5.26
C VAL A 17 2.62 -3.52 -3.97
N GLN A 18 1.33 -3.22 -4.03
CA GLN A 18 0.54 -2.83 -2.86
C GLN A 18 0.54 -3.92 -1.79
N CYS A 19 0.29 -5.19 -2.16
CA CYS A 19 0.33 -6.31 -1.22
C CYS A 19 1.74 -6.53 -0.64
N HIS A 20 2.81 -6.32 -1.41
CA HIS A 20 4.16 -6.41 -0.90
C HIS A 20 4.44 -5.31 0.12
N LEU A 21 4.05 -4.07 -0.16
CA LEU A 21 4.23 -2.94 0.75
C LEU A 21 3.42 -3.11 2.04
N ASP A 22 2.19 -3.59 1.94
CA ASP A 22 1.35 -3.92 3.10
C ASP A 22 2.02 -4.97 4.00
N ARG A 23 2.58 -6.03 3.41
CA ARG A 23 3.33 -7.06 4.16
C ARG A 23 4.58 -6.54 4.85
N GLU A 24 5.18 -5.46 4.32
CA GLU A 24 6.30 -4.75 4.95
C GLU A 24 5.84 -3.71 5.99
N GLY A 25 4.52 -3.58 6.23
CA GLY A 25 3.94 -2.70 7.26
C GLY A 25 3.58 -1.29 6.77
N ALA A 26 3.46 -1.07 5.46
CA ALA A 26 3.13 0.27 4.93
C ALA A 26 1.75 0.78 5.41
N SER A 27 0.75 -0.10 5.50
CA SER A 27 -0.59 0.25 5.99
C SER A 27 -0.57 0.66 7.46
N ASP A 28 0.15 -0.08 8.31
CA ASP A 28 0.33 0.24 9.72
C ASP A 28 1.05 1.60 9.89
N LEU A 29 2.11 1.84 9.12
CA LEU A 29 2.82 3.12 9.11
C LEU A 29 1.91 4.29 8.71
N VAL A 30 1.09 4.11 7.67
CA VAL A 30 0.11 5.13 7.22
C VAL A 30 -0.90 5.43 8.33
N ILE A 31 -1.43 4.41 9.00
CA ILE A 31 -2.35 4.56 10.13
C ILE A 31 -1.68 5.36 11.25
N ASP A 32 -0.47 4.97 11.64
CA ASP A 32 0.27 5.64 12.71
C ASP A 32 0.57 7.10 12.37
N LEU A 33 0.99 7.39 11.15
CA LEU A 33 1.25 8.75 10.70
C LEU A 33 -0.01 9.61 10.68
N ILE A 34 -1.14 9.09 10.19
CA ILE A 34 -2.41 9.84 10.18
C ILE A 34 -2.88 10.11 11.62
N MET A 35 -2.79 9.13 12.51
CA MET A 35 -3.26 9.23 13.88
C MET A 35 -2.39 10.13 14.76
N ASN A 36 -1.09 10.20 14.47
CA ASN A 36 -0.11 10.88 15.33
C ASN A 36 0.60 12.07 14.67
N ALA A 37 0.27 12.44 13.43
CA ALA A 37 0.90 13.57 12.75
C ALA A 37 0.68 14.87 13.53
N THR A 38 1.78 15.53 13.89
CA THR A 38 1.77 16.87 14.51
C THR A 38 1.96 17.99 13.49
N SER A 39 2.14 17.65 12.21
CA SER A 39 2.36 18.59 11.11
C SER A 39 1.33 18.35 10.02
N ASP A 40 0.64 19.41 9.58
CA ASP A 40 -0.33 19.35 8.48
C ASP A 40 0.28 18.76 7.21
N ARG A 41 1.56 19.06 6.95
CA ARG A 41 2.26 18.50 5.78
C ARG A 41 2.41 16.99 5.90
N ILE A 42 2.81 16.48 7.06
CA ILE A 42 2.97 15.03 7.29
C ILE A 42 1.60 14.34 7.18
N PHE A 43 0.56 14.94 7.76
CA PHE A 43 -0.80 14.45 7.65
C PHE A 43 -1.24 14.34 6.18
N GLN A 44 -1.06 15.41 5.40
CA GLN A 44 -1.43 15.45 3.98
C GLN A 44 -0.70 14.37 3.16
N GLU A 45 0.61 14.22 3.32
CA GLU A 45 1.40 13.21 2.61
C GLU A 45 0.99 11.79 3.00
N SER A 46 0.60 11.57 4.27
CA SER A 46 0.13 10.27 4.76
C SER A 46 -1.21 9.89 4.14
N ILE A 47 -2.11 10.86 3.92
CA ILE A 47 -3.36 10.66 3.20
C ILE A 47 -3.08 10.31 1.72
N LEU A 48 -2.15 10.99 1.06
CA LEU A 48 -1.77 10.69 -0.33
C LEU A 48 -1.17 9.28 -0.45
N LEU A 49 -0.34 8.88 0.51
CA LEU A 49 0.19 7.52 0.57
C LEU A 49 -0.92 6.49 0.75
N ALA A 50 -1.89 6.74 1.63
CA ALA A 50 -3.06 5.86 1.81
C ALA A 50 -3.85 5.68 0.51
N ILE A 51 -4.09 6.78 -0.23
CA ILE A 51 -4.80 6.75 -1.52
C ILE A 51 -4.05 5.90 -2.53
N ALA A 52 -2.72 6.07 -2.65
CA ALA A 52 -1.90 5.29 -3.56
C ALA A 52 -1.86 3.79 -3.18
N LEU A 53 -1.81 3.49 -1.88
CA LEU A 53 -1.80 2.11 -1.37
C LEU A 53 -3.12 1.37 -1.67
N LEU A 54 -4.24 2.10 -1.70
CA LEU A 54 -5.59 1.58 -1.94
C LEU A 54 -6.06 1.84 -3.38
N GLU A 55 -5.21 2.38 -4.25
CA GLU A 55 -5.56 2.72 -5.63
C GLU A 55 -6.03 1.46 -6.38
N GLY A 56 -7.17 1.56 -7.07
CA GLY A 56 -7.77 0.44 -7.77
C GLY A 56 -8.53 -0.55 -6.88
N GLY A 57 -8.60 -0.32 -5.56
CA GLY A 57 -9.42 -1.11 -4.64
C GLY A 57 -8.90 -2.52 -4.40
N ASN A 58 -7.71 -2.64 -3.80
CA ASN A 58 -7.11 -3.93 -3.48
C ASN A 58 -7.79 -4.57 -2.25
N PRO A 59 -8.57 -5.66 -2.41
CA PRO A 59 -9.37 -6.25 -1.32
C PRO A 59 -8.53 -6.97 -0.27
N VAL A 60 -7.22 -7.12 -0.48
CA VAL A 60 -6.30 -7.70 0.51
C VAL A 60 -5.96 -6.68 1.60
N ILE A 61 -5.94 -5.40 1.25
CA ILE A 61 -5.49 -4.30 2.11
C ILE A 61 -6.67 -3.53 2.69
N GLN A 62 -7.78 -3.40 1.93
CA GLN A 62 -9.01 -2.71 2.34
C GLN A 62 -9.78 -3.45 3.43
#